data_AF-A0A9D1WM37-F1
#
_entry.id   AF-A0A9D1WM37-F1
#
_cell.length_a   1.000
_cell.length_b   1.000
_cell.length_c   1.000
_cell.angle_alpha   90.00
_cell.angle_beta   90.00
_cell.angle_gamma   90.00
#
_symmetry.space_group_name_H-M   'P 1'
#
loop_
_entity.id
_entity.type
_entity.pdbx_description
1 polymer ?
#
loop_
_entity_poly.entity_id
_entity_poly.type
_entity_poly.pdbx_seq_one_letter_code
_entity_poly.pdbx_strand_id
1 'polypeptide(L)'
;ARYRRGIQRILLAMQAVEVPVIAAVNGPAIGAGFDLANMADIRIASHKAKFGETFLNLGIIPGDGGAWFMQRLIGYQRAFELTLSGRVINADEAKEYGIVLEVTEPDALLERAGELAANIAAQPPKATRLTKRLMKMAQRTELKDFLDLCAVFQGMCHNEPEHLEAVNSMLEKLAKK
;
A
#
# COMPACT_ATOMS: atom_id res chain seq x y z
N ALA A 1 9.45 1.91 -26.32
CA ALA A 1 8.01 2.14 -26.57
C ALA A 1 7.09 1.08 -25.94
N ARG A 2 7.41 -0.24 -26.01
CA ARG A 2 6.53 -1.30 -25.46
C ARG A 2 6.39 -1.27 -23.93
N TYR A 3 7.48 -1.18 -23.16
CA TYR A 3 7.42 -1.07 -21.69
C TYR A 3 6.51 0.06 -21.19
N ARG A 4 6.73 1.29 -21.69
CA ARG A 4 5.92 2.48 -21.35
C ARG A 4 4.43 2.33 -21.65
N ARG A 5 4.06 1.59 -22.71
CA ARG A 5 2.67 1.38 -23.14
C ARG A 5 2.06 0.05 -22.65
N GLY A 6 2.87 -0.78 -22.00
CA GLY A 6 2.47 -2.09 -21.46
C GLY A 6 2.54 -2.05 -19.95
N ILE A 7 3.47 -2.83 -19.38
CA ILE A 7 3.58 -3.06 -17.94
C ILE A 7 3.66 -1.77 -17.09
N GLN A 8 4.33 -0.72 -17.59
CA GLN A 8 4.44 0.56 -16.86
C GLN A 8 3.10 1.32 -16.76
N ARG A 9 2.10 1.01 -17.61
CA ARG A 9 0.75 1.57 -17.45
C ARG A 9 0.05 1.02 -16.22
N ILE A 10 0.38 -0.20 -15.79
CA ILE A 10 -0.21 -0.80 -14.58
C ILE A 10 0.18 0.04 -13.36
N LEU A 11 1.45 0.45 -13.27
CA LEU A 11 1.93 1.29 -12.17
C LEU A 11 1.17 2.61 -12.10
N LEU A 12 1.04 3.28 -13.24
CA LEU A 12 0.35 4.56 -13.32
C LEU A 12 -1.14 4.40 -12.98
N ALA A 13 -1.76 3.32 -13.44
CA ALA A 13 -3.15 3.01 -13.10
C ALA A 13 -3.31 2.75 -11.59
N MET A 14 -2.45 1.92 -10.99
CA MET A 14 -2.45 1.64 -9.55
C MET A 14 -2.19 2.91 -8.73
N GLN A 15 -1.29 3.78 -9.19
CA GLN A 15 -1.03 5.07 -8.56
C GLN A 15 -2.26 5.98 -8.61
N ALA A 16 -3.05 5.94 -9.68
CA ALA A 16 -4.27 6.72 -9.87
C ALA A 16 -5.49 6.19 -9.10
N VAL A 17 -5.45 4.96 -8.55
CA VAL A 17 -6.56 4.45 -7.72
C VAL A 17 -6.69 5.28 -6.44
N GLU A 18 -7.89 5.85 -6.25
CA GLU A 18 -8.21 6.76 -5.14
C GLU A 18 -8.65 6.06 -3.85
N VAL A 19 -9.13 4.81 -3.95
CA VAL A 19 -9.53 4.01 -2.79
C VAL A 19 -8.37 3.14 -2.29
N PRO A 20 -8.24 2.85 -0.99
CA PRO A 20 -7.20 1.95 -0.48
C PRO A 20 -7.20 0.58 -1.17
N VAL A 21 -6.01 0.08 -1.47
CA VAL A 21 -5.78 -1.20 -2.16
C VAL A 21 -5.05 -2.16 -1.22
N ILE A 22 -5.61 -3.34 -1.04
CA ILE A 22 -5.04 -4.43 -0.24
C ILE A 22 -4.64 -5.56 -1.19
N ALA A 23 -3.37 -5.98 -1.14
CA ALA A 23 -2.89 -7.19 -1.81
C ALA A 23 -2.90 -8.35 -0.81
N ALA A 24 -3.70 -9.38 -1.10
CA ALA A 24 -3.72 -10.64 -0.39
C ALA A 24 -2.91 -11.69 -1.16
N VAL A 25 -1.68 -11.97 -0.71
CA VAL A 25 -0.71 -12.80 -1.46
C VAL A 25 -0.71 -14.24 -0.96
N ASN A 26 -1.32 -15.15 -1.72
CA ASN A 26 -1.50 -16.54 -1.31
C ASN A 26 -0.40 -17.53 -1.79
N GLY A 27 0.68 -17.02 -2.37
CA GLY A 27 1.70 -17.87 -3.01
C GLY A 27 2.88 -17.05 -3.52
N PRO A 28 3.70 -17.62 -4.42
CA PRO A 28 4.86 -16.91 -4.95
C PRO A 28 4.46 -15.63 -5.70
N ALA A 29 4.92 -14.50 -5.21
CA ALA A 29 4.93 -13.20 -5.88
C ALA A 29 6.39 -12.88 -6.23
N ILE A 30 6.76 -13.14 -7.49
CA ILE A 30 8.15 -13.07 -7.98
C ILE A 30 8.21 -12.19 -9.23
N GLY A 31 9.26 -11.37 -9.33
CA GLY A 31 9.45 -10.45 -10.47
C GLY A 31 8.28 -9.47 -10.59
N ALA A 32 7.68 -9.36 -11.78
CA ALA A 32 6.56 -8.44 -12.03
C ALA A 32 5.35 -8.66 -11.09
N GLY A 33 5.13 -9.89 -10.63
CA GLY A 33 4.09 -10.19 -9.64
C GLY A 33 4.41 -9.63 -8.25
N PHE A 34 5.69 -9.56 -7.89
CA PHE A 34 6.13 -8.91 -6.67
C PHE A 34 6.02 -7.39 -6.76
N ASP A 35 6.46 -6.81 -7.88
CA ASP A 35 6.31 -5.37 -8.15
C ASP A 35 4.84 -4.96 -8.05
N LEU A 36 3.92 -5.76 -8.61
CA LEU A 36 2.47 -5.51 -8.52
C LEU A 36 1.96 -5.55 -7.06
N ALA A 37 2.40 -6.51 -6.25
CA ALA A 37 2.04 -6.55 -4.84
C ALA A 37 2.54 -5.29 -4.10
N ASN A 38 3.75 -4.83 -4.44
CA ASN A 38 4.35 -3.61 -3.85
C ASN A 38 3.63 -2.32 -4.26
N MET A 39 2.81 -2.32 -5.31
CA MET A 39 1.95 -1.19 -5.70
C MET A 39 0.71 -1.00 -4.82
N ALA A 40 0.30 -2.03 -4.06
CA ALA A 40 -0.81 -1.92 -3.12
C ALA A 40 -0.44 -1.03 -1.91
N ASP A 41 -1.43 -0.44 -1.25
CA ASP A 41 -1.18 0.36 -0.04
C ASP A 41 -0.88 -0.55 1.15
N ILE A 42 -1.58 -1.70 1.23
CA ILE A 42 -1.40 -2.74 2.25
C ILE A 42 -1.12 -4.07 1.56
N ARG A 43 -0.21 -4.86 2.12
CA ARG A 43 0.03 -6.26 1.73
C ARG A 43 -0.16 -7.16 2.94
N ILE A 44 -0.90 -8.24 2.76
CA ILE A 44 -0.98 -9.36 3.71
C ILE A 44 -0.68 -10.65 2.95
N ALA A 45 -0.14 -11.65 3.63
CA ALA A 45 0.33 -12.87 2.98
C ALA A 45 -0.16 -14.14 3.67
N SER A 46 -0.21 -15.26 2.95
CA SER A 46 -0.27 -16.57 3.59
C SER A 46 1.13 -17.08 3.92
N HIS A 47 1.25 -18.04 4.85
CA HIS A 47 2.53 -18.72 5.14
C HIS A 47 3.14 -19.42 3.91
N LYS A 48 2.34 -19.70 2.87
CA LYS A 48 2.81 -20.29 1.60
C LYS A 48 3.42 -19.25 0.65
N ALA A 49 3.30 -17.96 0.94
CA ALA A 49 3.81 -16.90 0.08
C ALA A 49 5.35 -16.87 0.04
N LYS A 50 5.85 -16.44 -1.12
CA LYS A 50 7.27 -16.23 -1.40
C LYS A 50 7.43 -14.92 -2.14
N PHE A 51 8.49 -14.17 -1.86
CA PHE A 51 8.71 -12.83 -2.41
C PHE A 51 10.12 -12.69 -2.97
N GLY A 52 10.29 -12.01 -4.09
CA GLY A 52 11.63 -11.78 -4.65
C GLY A 52 11.67 -10.96 -5.94
N GLU A 53 12.60 -10.02 -6.01
CA GLU A 53 12.95 -9.28 -7.22
C GLU A 53 14.05 -10.02 -8.00
N THR A 54 13.71 -11.15 -8.61
CA THR A 54 14.69 -12.05 -9.24
C THR A 54 15.13 -11.61 -10.65
N PHE A 55 14.96 -10.34 -11.01
CA PHE A 55 15.17 -9.83 -12.37
C PHE A 55 16.62 -9.97 -12.83
N LEU A 56 17.60 -9.76 -11.94
CA LEU A 56 19.02 -9.84 -12.28
C LEU A 56 19.47 -11.26 -12.64
N ASN A 57 18.80 -12.29 -12.12
CA ASN A 57 19.05 -13.69 -12.50
C ASN A 57 18.73 -13.95 -13.98
N LEU A 58 17.95 -13.05 -14.60
CA LEU A 58 17.61 -13.07 -16.03
C LEU A 58 18.38 -12.00 -16.83
N GLY A 59 19.36 -11.32 -16.23
CA GLY A 59 20.11 -10.25 -16.88
C GLY A 59 19.29 -8.99 -17.16
N ILE A 60 18.20 -8.78 -16.44
CA ILE A 60 17.31 -7.61 -16.57
C ILE A 60 17.15 -6.89 -15.24
N ILE A 61 16.58 -5.70 -15.28
CA ILE A 61 16.34 -4.86 -14.10
C ILE A 61 14.88 -4.98 -13.63
N PRO A 62 14.56 -4.61 -12.36
CA PRO A 62 13.18 -4.39 -11.90
C PRO A 62 12.56 -3.14 -12.57
N GLY A 63 12.36 -3.22 -13.89
CA GLY A 63 11.91 -2.14 -14.76
C GLY A 63 10.42 -1.79 -14.64
N ASP A 64 9.70 -2.62 -13.90
CA ASP A 64 8.30 -2.43 -13.53
C ASP A 64 8.18 -1.62 -12.23
N GLY A 65 9.26 -0.98 -11.80
CA GLY A 65 9.29 -0.05 -10.68
C GLY A 65 9.49 -0.69 -9.31
N GLY A 66 9.75 -1.99 -9.22
CA GLY A 66 10.08 -2.70 -7.99
C GLY A 66 11.13 -1.98 -7.15
N ALA A 67 12.27 -1.63 -7.75
CA ALA A 67 13.33 -0.90 -7.05
C ALA A 67 12.87 0.45 -6.47
N TRP A 68 11.88 1.12 -7.08
CA TRP A 68 11.32 2.37 -6.54
C TRP A 68 10.48 2.12 -5.29
N PHE A 69 9.67 1.06 -5.28
CA PHE A 69 8.82 0.69 -4.14
C PHE A 69 9.64 0.07 -3.01
N MET A 70 10.49 -0.91 -3.29
CA MET A 70 11.21 -1.67 -2.27
C MET A 70 12.06 -0.79 -1.36
N GLN A 71 12.82 0.15 -1.91
CA GLN A 71 13.63 1.07 -1.09
C GLN A 71 12.78 1.96 -0.17
N ARG A 72 11.53 2.26 -0.56
CA ARG A 72 10.58 3.05 0.24
C ARG A 72 9.86 2.21 1.30
N LEU A 73 9.73 0.91 1.06
CA LEU A 73 9.12 -0.02 1.99
C LEU A 73 10.10 -0.46 3.09
N ILE A 74 11.33 -0.82 2.73
CA ILE A 74 12.25 -1.50 3.65
C ILE A 74 13.61 -0.83 3.81
N GLY A 75 13.76 0.37 3.24
CA GLY A 75 15.01 1.12 3.22
C GLY A 75 15.99 0.64 2.15
N TYR A 76 16.97 1.49 1.82
CA TYR A 76 17.89 1.24 0.70
C TYR A 76 18.71 -0.04 0.88
N GLN A 77 19.33 -0.25 2.05
CA GLN A 77 20.26 -1.36 2.25
C GLN A 77 19.62 -2.73 2.04
N ARG A 78 18.44 -2.98 2.64
CA ARG A 78 17.73 -4.27 2.49
C ARG A 78 17.17 -4.44 1.08
N ALA A 79 16.58 -3.38 0.51
CA ALA A 79 16.09 -3.43 -0.87
C ALA A 79 17.22 -3.76 -1.84
N PHE A 80 18.37 -3.09 -1.71
CA PHE A 80 19.53 -3.29 -2.56
C PHE A 80 20.08 -4.72 -2.46
N GLU A 81 20.15 -5.30 -1.25
CA GLU A 81 20.53 -6.70 -1.06
C GLU A 81 19.58 -7.64 -1.78
N LEU A 82 18.27 -7.58 -1.50
CA LEU A 82 17.30 -8.49 -2.10
C LEU A 82 17.24 -8.38 -3.62
N THR A 83 17.29 -7.16 -4.16
CA THR A 83 17.30 -6.92 -5.61
C THR A 83 18.58 -7.45 -6.26
N LEU A 84 19.75 -7.24 -5.65
CA LEU A 84 21.02 -7.65 -6.25
C LEU A 84 21.34 -9.13 -6.07
N SER A 85 21.01 -9.71 -4.92
CA SER A 85 21.18 -11.15 -4.69
C SER A 85 20.16 -11.96 -5.49
N GLY A 86 19.02 -11.36 -5.85
CA GLY A 86 17.93 -12.04 -6.55
C GLY A 86 17.38 -13.21 -5.74
N ARG A 87 17.58 -13.22 -4.41
CA ARG A 87 17.10 -14.30 -3.53
C ARG A 87 15.62 -14.16 -3.26
N VAL A 88 14.99 -15.28 -2.95
CA VAL A 88 13.57 -15.35 -2.61
C VAL A 88 13.43 -15.52 -1.10
N ILE A 89 12.57 -14.73 -0.49
CA ILE A 89 12.26 -14.76 0.93
C ILE A 89 10.89 -15.38 1.20
N ASN A 90 10.68 -15.91 2.40
CA ASN A 90 9.40 -16.43 2.83
C ASN A 90 8.51 -15.32 3.43
N ALA A 91 7.26 -15.67 3.75
CA ALA A 91 6.29 -14.72 4.30
C ALA A 91 6.73 -14.12 5.65
N ASP A 92 7.36 -14.92 6.52
CA ASP A 92 7.77 -14.47 7.85
C ASP A 92 8.91 -13.45 7.78
N GLU A 93 9.93 -13.70 6.96
CA GLU A 93 11.02 -12.75 6.69
C GLU A 93 10.48 -11.48 6.01
N ALA A 94 9.54 -11.63 5.07
CA ALA A 94 8.87 -10.48 4.44
C ALA A 94 8.12 -9.62 5.46
N LYS A 95 7.52 -10.23 6.49
CA LYS A 95 6.87 -9.52 7.60
C LYS A 95 7.89 -8.80 8.47
N GLU A 96 8.97 -9.49 8.84
CA GLU A 96 10.07 -8.90 9.63
C GLU A 96 10.66 -7.67 8.94
N TYR A 97 10.81 -7.71 7.62
CA TYR A 97 11.36 -6.60 6.84
C TYR A 97 10.38 -5.46 6.64
N GLY A 98 9.08 -5.66 6.90
CA GLY A 98 8.02 -4.67 6.68
C GLY A 98 7.46 -4.65 5.25
N ILE A 99 7.72 -5.70 4.45
CA ILE A 99 7.15 -5.84 3.10
C ILE A 99 5.66 -6.17 3.21
N VAL A 100 5.30 -7.07 4.13
CA VAL A 100 3.91 -7.43 4.42
C VAL A 100 3.55 -7.04 5.85
N LEU A 101 2.30 -6.61 6.05
CA LEU A 101 1.79 -6.18 7.36
C LEU A 101 1.55 -7.37 8.28
N GLU A 102 0.96 -8.44 7.76
CA GLU A 102 0.63 -9.65 8.51
C GLU A 102 0.74 -10.90 7.62
N VAL A 103 0.91 -12.03 8.29
CA VAL A 103 0.94 -13.37 7.69
C VAL A 103 -0.16 -14.19 8.35
N THR A 104 -0.87 -14.96 7.54
CA THR A 104 -2.05 -15.73 7.93
C THR A 104 -1.95 -17.18 7.44
N GLU A 105 -2.81 -18.04 7.95
CA GLU A 105 -3.05 -19.34 7.30
C GLU A 105 -3.68 -19.12 5.90
N PRO A 106 -3.31 -19.93 4.89
CA PRO A 106 -3.80 -19.77 3.52
C PRO A 106 -5.31 -19.67 3.38
N ASP A 107 -6.05 -20.44 4.18
CA ASP A 107 -7.51 -20.50 4.10
C ASP A 107 -8.18 -19.30 4.80
N ALA A 108 -7.47 -18.62 5.70
CA ALA A 108 -7.94 -17.41 6.40
C ALA A 108 -7.58 -16.11 5.67
N LEU A 109 -6.70 -16.16 4.67
CA LEU A 109 -6.12 -14.98 4.02
C LEU A 109 -7.16 -14.03 3.42
N LEU A 110 -8.13 -14.56 2.66
CA LEU A 110 -9.14 -13.73 1.99
C LEU A 110 -10.18 -13.18 2.97
N GLU A 111 -10.58 -13.97 3.97
CA GLU A 111 -11.44 -13.50 5.05
C GLU A 111 -10.78 -12.32 5.76
N ARG A 112 -9.51 -12.47 6.12
CA ARG A 112 -8.75 -11.42 6.80
C ARG A 112 -8.58 -10.16 5.94
N ALA A 113 -8.30 -10.31 4.65
CA ALA A 113 -8.26 -9.19 3.72
C ALA A 113 -9.62 -8.47 3.65
N GLY A 114 -10.72 -9.22 3.67
CA GLY A 114 -12.09 -8.72 3.69
C GLY A 114 -12.40 -7.93 4.97
N GLU A 115 -11.98 -8.42 6.13
CA GLU A 115 -12.11 -7.71 7.41
C GLU A 115 -11.38 -6.37 7.40
N LEU A 116 -10.11 -6.35 6.93
CA LEU A 116 -9.34 -5.12 6.79
C LEU A 116 -10.04 -4.14 5.83
N ALA A 117 -10.49 -4.63 4.68
CA ALA A 117 -11.22 -3.82 3.71
C ALA A 117 -12.52 -3.25 4.29
N ALA A 118 -13.30 -4.06 5.02
CA ALA A 118 -14.54 -3.64 5.65
C ALA A 118 -14.31 -2.56 6.72
N ASN A 119 -13.27 -2.74 7.56
CA ASN A 119 -12.90 -1.75 8.57
C ASN A 119 -12.50 -0.41 7.96
N ILE A 120 -11.74 -0.43 6.86
CA ILE A 120 -11.36 0.78 6.12
C ILE A 120 -12.58 1.39 5.42
N ALA A 121 -13.44 0.57 4.81
CA ALA A 121 -14.64 1.02 4.11
C ALA A 121 -15.70 1.62 5.05
N ALA A 122 -15.66 1.29 6.35
CA ALA A 122 -16.51 1.87 7.37
C ALA A 122 -16.09 3.29 7.80
N GLN A 123 -14.90 3.75 7.39
CA GLN A 123 -14.46 5.13 7.61
C GLN A 123 -15.20 6.10 6.67
N PRO A 124 -15.27 7.40 7.00
CA PRO A 124 -15.87 8.41 6.12
C PRO A 124 -15.24 8.36 4.70
N PRO A 125 -16.00 8.04 3.64
CA PRO A 125 -15.42 7.73 2.33
C PRO A 125 -14.61 8.86 1.71
N LYS A 126 -15.04 10.12 1.86
CA LYS A 126 -14.30 11.25 1.26
C LYS A 126 -13.03 11.53 2.04
N ALA A 127 -13.10 11.57 3.37
CA ALA A 127 -11.92 11.71 4.22
C ALA A 127 -10.89 10.61 3.92
N THR A 128 -11.32 9.35 3.79
CA THR A 128 -10.45 8.19 3.51
C THR A 128 -9.66 8.35 2.20
N ARG A 129 -10.33 8.77 1.12
CA ARG A 129 -9.69 9.01 -0.18
C ARG A 129 -8.70 10.18 -0.13
N LEU A 130 -9.08 11.26 0.53
CA LEU A 130 -8.22 12.44 0.71
C LEU A 130 -7.00 12.11 1.57
N THR A 131 -7.14 11.29 2.62
CA THR A 131 -6.02 10.80 3.43
C THR A 131 -5.05 9.97 2.59
N LYS A 132 -5.54 9.02 1.79
CA LYS A 132 -4.68 8.25 0.87
C LYS A 132 -3.91 9.19 -0.09
N ARG A 133 -4.59 10.22 -0.61
CA ARG A 133 -3.96 11.22 -1.49
C ARG A 133 -2.87 12.02 -0.75
N LEU A 134 -3.11 12.48 0.47
CA LEU A 134 -2.09 13.16 1.29
C LEU A 134 -0.87 12.28 1.52
N MET A 135 -1.07 11.03 1.93
CA MET A 135 0.03 10.09 2.18
C MET A 135 0.90 9.89 0.93
N LYS A 136 0.27 9.79 -0.26
CA LYS A 136 1.01 9.67 -1.53
C LYS A 136 1.76 10.94 -1.89
N MET A 137 1.21 12.12 -1.62
CA MET A 137 1.82 13.42 -1.94
C MET A 137 2.99 13.75 -0.99
N ALA A 138 2.87 13.41 0.30
CA ALA A 138 3.87 13.70 1.33
C ALA A 138 5.29 13.26 0.96
N GLN A 139 5.44 12.16 0.23
CA GLN A 139 6.75 11.63 -0.17
C GLN A 139 7.53 12.51 -1.16
N ARG A 140 6.90 13.54 -1.74
CA ARG A 140 7.46 14.36 -2.83
C ARG A 140 7.17 15.85 -2.67
N THR A 141 6.70 16.28 -1.51
CA THR A 141 6.27 17.65 -1.26
C THR A 141 7.01 18.21 -0.05
N GLU A 142 7.54 19.41 -0.19
CA GLU A 142 8.16 20.14 0.93
C GLU A 142 7.13 20.39 2.03
N LEU A 143 7.57 20.32 3.30
CA LEU A 143 6.66 20.34 4.44
C LEU A 143 5.71 21.55 4.41
N LYS A 144 6.23 22.73 4.07
CA LYS A 144 5.43 23.96 4.01
C LYS A 144 4.28 23.82 3.01
N ASP A 145 4.58 23.40 1.78
CA ASP A 145 3.57 23.27 0.71
C ASP A 145 2.61 22.09 1.00
N PHE A 146 3.12 21.05 1.68
CA PHE A 146 2.29 19.93 2.14
C PHE A 146 1.26 20.38 3.18
N LEU A 147 1.63 21.27 4.11
CA LEU A 147 0.69 21.81 5.11
C LEU A 147 -0.41 22.66 4.45
N ASP A 148 -0.08 23.41 3.39
CA ASP A 148 -1.07 24.16 2.61
C ASP A 148 -2.10 23.19 1.98
N LEU A 149 -1.67 22.04 1.46
CA LEU A 149 -2.57 20.99 0.96
C LEU A 149 -3.42 20.36 2.07
N CYS A 150 -2.83 20.10 3.24
CA CYS A 150 -3.55 19.59 4.41
C CYS A 150 -4.68 20.53 4.82
N ALA A 151 -4.42 21.84 4.88
CA ALA A 151 -5.43 22.83 5.23
C ALA A 151 -6.63 22.81 4.27
N VAL A 152 -6.36 22.70 2.96
CA VAL A 152 -7.41 22.60 1.94
C VAL A 152 -8.25 21.33 2.11
N PHE A 153 -7.62 20.16 2.23
CA PHE A 153 -8.36 18.90 2.37
C PHE A 153 -9.11 18.81 3.70
N GLN A 154 -8.53 19.32 4.79
CA GLN A 154 -9.20 19.42 6.09
C GLN A 154 -10.45 20.30 6.00
N GLY A 155 -10.33 21.48 5.37
CA GLY A 155 -11.46 22.36 5.13
C GLY A 155 -12.56 21.70 4.29
N MET A 156 -12.20 20.92 3.27
CA MET A 156 -13.17 20.11 2.51
C MET A 156 -13.90 19.12 3.41
N CYS A 157 -13.17 18.36 4.23
CA CYS A 157 -13.77 17.36 5.13
C CYS A 157 -14.70 17.98 6.19
N HIS A 158 -14.34 19.14 6.76
CA HIS A 158 -15.19 19.83 7.75
C HIS A 158 -16.56 20.23 7.21
N ASN A 159 -16.69 20.39 5.88
CA ASN A 159 -17.93 20.77 5.23
C ASN A 159 -18.74 19.56 4.70
N GLU A 160 -18.29 18.33 4.97
CA GLU A 160 -19.04 17.14 4.58
C GLU A 160 -20.08 16.73 5.63
N PRO A 161 -21.23 16.19 5.19
CA PRO A 161 -22.22 15.60 6.12
C PRO A 161 -21.63 14.53 7.04
N GLU A 162 -20.72 13.69 6.51
CA GLU A 162 -20.07 12.60 7.24
C GLU A 162 -19.27 13.11 8.47
N HIS A 163 -18.76 14.34 8.43
CA HIS A 163 -18.07 14.95 9.55
C HIS A 163 -19.04 15.30 10.69
N LEU A 164 -20.16 15.94 10.35
CA LEU A 164 -21.18 16.32 11.33
C LEU A 164 -21.78 15.09 12.03
N GLU A 165 -22.08 14.04 11.26
CA GLU A 165 -22.57 12.76 11.79
C GLU A 165 -21.57 12.14 12.77
N ALA A 166 -20.28 12.11 12.41
CA ALA A 166 -19.23 11.56 13.27
C ALA A 166 -19.06 12.36 14.57
N VAL A 167 -19.07 13.69 14.50
CA VAL A 167 -18.98 14.57 15.68
C VAL A 167 -20.18 14.36 16.61
N ASN A 168 -21.40 14.32 16.08
CA ASN A 168 -22.60 14.10 16.87
C ASN A 168 -22.58 12.72 17.55
N SER A 169 -22.21 11.66 16.82
CA SER A 169 -22.06 10.32 17.40
C SER A 169 -21.04 10.29 18.54
N MET A 170 -19.94 11.02 18.40
CA MET A 170 -18.91 11.12 19.45
C MET A 170 -19.43 11.86 20.68
N LEU A 171 -20.12 13.00 20.50
CA LEU A 171 -20.73 13.77 21.60
C LEU A 171 -21.76 12.95 22.37
N GLU A 172 -22.62 12.19 21.68
CA GLU A 172 -23.59 11.29 22.31
C GLU A 172 -22.93 10.20 23.14
N LYS A 173 -21.84 9.60 22.65
CA LYS A 173 -21.07 8.60 23.40
C LYS A 173 -20.43 9.19 24.65
N LEU A 174 -19.95 10.43 24.58
CA LEU A 174 -19.37 11.14 25.71
C LEU A 174 -20.43 11.52 26.75
N ALA A 175 -21.64 11.90 26.33
CA ALA A 175 -22.74 12.24 27.24
C ALA A 175 -23.34 11.03 27.98
N LYS A 176 -23.12 9.81 27.47
CA LYS A 176 -23.58 8.54 28.08
C LYS A 176 -22.57 7.94 29.08
N LYS A 177 -21.40 8.55 29.24
CA LYS A 177 -20.38 8.19 30.25
C LYS A 177 -20.47 9.14 31.44
#